data_AF-A0A948EUC3-F1
#
_entry.id   AF-A0A948EUC3-F1
#
_cell.length_a   1.000
_cell.length_b   1.000
_cell.length_c   1.000
_cell.angle_alpha   90.00
_cell.angle_beta   90.00
_cell.angle_gamma   90.00
#
_symmetry.space_group_name_H-M   'P 1'
#
loop_
_entity.id
_entity.type
_entity.pdbx_description
1 polymer ?
#
loop_
_entity_poly.entity_id
_entity_poly.type
_entity_poly.pdbx_seq_one_letter_code
_entity_poly.pdbx_strand_id
1 'polypeptide(L)'
;ILNGPDDAATQYFRKTSEARLNERFLPLVQQATNQAGVTSAYKQLMQKAGPVASLMGKQANDVDGYVSGKAIDGLFKMIAAEEKLIRQDPLARGTDLLKKVFGSLQK
;
A
#
# COMPACT_ATOMS: atom_id res chain seq x y z
N ILE A 1 20.64 5.92 5.61
CA ILE A 1 19.32 5.97 6.31
C ILE A 1 19.30 7.16 7.27
N LEU A 2 20.20 7.26 8.24
CA LEU A 2 20.18 8.35 9.26
C LEU A 2 20.42 9.77 8.73
N ASN A 3 21.32 9.94 7.75
CA ASN A 3 21.62 11.26 7.13
C ASN A 3 20.90 11.45 5.79
N GLY A 4 19.86 10.65 5.50
CA GLY A 4 19.10 10.73 4.26
C GLY A 4 17.89 11.68 4.35
N PRO A 5 17.13 11.83 3.26
CA PRO A 5 15.87 12.60 3.26
C PRO A 5 14.90 12.12 4.36
N ASP A 6 13.90 12.94 4.68
CA ASP A 6 12.95 12.74 5.81
C ASP A 6 12.21 11.39 5.80
N ASP A 7 12.20 10.68 4.68
CA ASP A 7 11.58 9.37 4.48
C ASP A 7 12.61 8.24 4.20
N ALA A 8 13.90 8.45 4.49
CA ALA A 8 14.94 7.51 4.08
C ALA A 8 14.80 6.10 4.69
N ALA A 9 14.20 5.96 5.87
CA ALA A 9 13.89 4.64 6.44
C ALA A 9 12.73 3.98 5.70
N THR A 10 11.71 4.76 5.33
CA THR A 10 10.58 4.32 4.50
C THR A 10 11.04 3.88 3.12
N GLN A 11 11.92 4.65 2.47
CA GLN A 11 12.49 4.27 1.17
C GLN A 11 13.29 2.96 1.26
N TYR A 12 14.10 2.81 2.31
CA TYR A 12 14.83 1.57 2.56
C TYR A 12 13.87 0.39 2.76
N PHE A 13 12.87 0.56 3.63
CA PHE A 13 11.86 -0.46 3.92
C PHE A 13 11.08 -0.86 2.67
N ARG A 14 10.68 0.11 1.85
CA ARG A 14 10.04 -0.11 0.55
C ARG A 14 10.92 -0.97 -0.35
N LYS A 15 12.17 -0.55 -0.55
CA LYS A 15 13.12 -1.29 -1.40
C LYS A 15 13.34 -2.74 -0.95
N THR A 16 13.33 -3.01 0.36
CA THR A 16 13.61 -4.35 0.89
C THR A 16 12.38 -5.24 1.03
N SER A 17 11.18 -4.67 1.09
CA SER A 17 10.00 -5.41 1.56
C SER A 17 8.78 -5.30 0.64
N GLU A 18 8.75 -4.36 -0.31
CA GLU A 18 7.60 -4.11 -1.18
C GLU A 18 7.15 -5.34 -1.96
N ALA A 19 8.07 -6.14 -2.50
CA ALA A 19 7.70 -7.36 -3.24
C ALA A 19 6.94 -8.37 -2.36
N ARG A 20 7.49 -8.69 -1.18
CA ARG A 20 6.83 -9.61 -0.23
C ARG A 20 5.52 -9.02 0.32
N LEU A 21 5.47 -7.71 0.48
CA LEU A 21 4.26 -7.02 0.95
C LEU A 21 3.15 -7.10 -0.10
N ASN A 22 3.48 -6.88 -1.38
CA ASN A 22 2.55 -7.07 -2.51
C ASN A 22 1.94 -8.47 -2.50
N GLU A 23 2.74 -9.52 -2.39
CA GLU A 23 2.26 -10.90 -2.37
C GLU A 23 1.27 -11.17 -1.22
N ARG A 24 1.54 -10.59 -0.04
CA ARG A 24 0.71 -10.79 1.15
C ARG A 24 -0.55 -9.93 1.17
N PHE A 25 -0.47 -8.73 0.60
CA PHE A 25 -1.59 -7.77 0.60
C PHE A 25 -2.56 -8.02 -0.55
N LEU A 26 -2.10 -8.56 -1.69
CA LEU A 26 -2.95 -8.83 -2.85
C LEU A 26 -4.26 -9.57 -2.51
N PRO A 27 -4.26 -10.71 -1.77
CA PRO A 27 -5.52 -11.39 -1.44
C PRO A 27 -6.44 -10.56 -0.53
N LEU A 28 -5.89 -9.73 0.36
CA LEU A 28 -6.67 -8.87 1.25
C LEU A 28 -7.32 -7.72 0.47
N VAL A 29 -6.57 -7.12 -0.45
CA VAL A 29 -7.08 -6.05 -1.33
C VAL A 29 -8.16 -6.62 -2.25
N GLN A 30 -7.92 -7.78 -2.86
CA GLN A 30 -8.92 -8.48 -3.68
C GLN A 30 -10.21 -8.75 -2.90
N GLN A 31 -10.10 -9.21 -1.65
CA GLN A 31 -11.28 -9.42 -0.81
C GLN A 31 -12.04 -8.11 -0.57
N ALA A 32 -11.32 -7.03 -0.22
CA ALA A 32 -11.92 -5.72 0.04
C ALA A 32 -12.55 -5.10 -1.22
N THR A 33 -11.89 -5.16 -2.37
CA THR A 33 -12.42 -4.63 -3.65
C THR A 33 -13.62 -5.41 -4.13
N ASN A 34 -13.64 -6.73 -3.94
CA ASN A 34 -14.79 -7.58 -4.21
C ASN A 34 -15.97 -7.23 -3.30
N GLN A 35 -15.75 -7.08 -2.00
CA GLN A 35 -16.79 -6.67 -1.04
C GLN A 35 -17.36 -5.28 -1.35
N ALA A 36 -16.50 -4.34 -1.76
CA ALA A 36 -16.91 -3.01 -2.19
C ALA A 36 -17.57 -2.97 -3.58
N GLY A 37 -17.60 -4.09 -4.31
CA GLY A 37 -18.17 -4.18 -5.65
C GLY A 37 -17.34 -3.51 -6.76
N VAL A 38 -16.13 -3.04 -6.46
CA VAL A 38 -15.25 -2.31 -7.40
C VAL A 38 -14.90 -3.19 -8.60
N THR A 39 -14.47 -4.42 -8.35
CA THR A 39 -14.07 -5.37 -9.39
C THR A 39 -15.26 -5.72 -10.29
N SER A 40 -16.45 -5.89 -9.72
CA SER A 40 -17.69 -6.17 -10.46
C SER A 40 -18.14 -4.99 -11.33
N ALA A 41 -18.15 -3.78 -10.76
CA ALA A 41 -18.51 -2.56 -11.49
C ALA A 41 -17.55 -2.30 -12.66
N TYR A 42 -16.26 -2.54 -12.46
CA TYR A 42 -15.27 -2.38 -13.53
C TYR A 42 -15.43 -3.42 -14.63
N LYS A 43 -15.63 -4.70 -14.28
CA LYS A 43 -15.89 -5.76 -15.28
C LYS A 43 -17.12 -5.43 -16.13
N GLN A 44 -18.19 -4.92 -15.52
CA GLN A 44 -19.38 -4.48 -16.26
C GLN A 44 -19.08 -3.30 -17.19
N LEU A 45 -18.28 -2.33 -16.76
CA LEU A 45 -17.84 -1.23 -17.60
C LEU A 45 -17.05 -1.72 -18.81
N MET A 46 -16.10 -2.64 -18.60
CA MET A 46 -15.30 -3.22 -19.69
C MET A 46 -16.16 -4.04 -20.66
N GLN A 47 -17.14 -4.80 -20.15
CA GLN A 47 -18.11 -5.50 -20.99
C GLN A 47 -18.93 -4.54 -21.86
N LYS A 48 -19.38 -3.41 -21.30
CA LYS A 48 -20.11 -2.37 -22.06
C LYS A 48 -19.22 -1.67 -23.08
N ALA A 49 -17.94 -1.48 -22.79
CA ALA A 49 -16.97 -0.89 -23.72
C ALA A 49 -16.66 -1.79 -24.92
N GLY A 50 -16.92 -3.11 -24.82
CA GLY A 50 -16.87 -4.04 -25.94
C GLY A 50 -15.49 -4.05 -26.64
N PRO A 51 -15.43 -4.00 -27.99
CA PRO A 51 -14.17 -4.05 -28.74
C PRO A 51 -13.19 -2.93 -28.40
N VAL A 52 -13.68 -1.79 -27.88
CA VAL A 52 -12.85 -0.64 -27.50
C VAL A 52 -12.00 -0.97 -26.27
N ALA A 53 -12.48 -1.82 -25.35
CA ALA A 53 -11.71 -2.26 -24.19
C ALA A 53 -10.43 -3.02 -24.60
N SER A 54 -10.50 -3.81 -25.68
CA SER A 54 -9.36 -4.55 -26.22
C SER A 54 -8.25 -3.63 -26.75
N LEU A 55 -8.57 -2.37 -27.07
CA LEU A 55 -7.61 -1.35 -27.51
C LEU A 55 -6.96 -0.61 -26.33
N MET A 56 -7.48 -0.75 -25.10
CA MET A 56 -6.96 -0.06 -23.90
C MET A 56 -5.74 -0.77 -23.27
N GLY A 57 -5.29 -1.89 -23.85
CA GLY A 57 -4.11 -2.64 -23.40
C GLY A 57 -4.40 -3.61 -22.25
N LYS A 58 -3.46 -4.53 -21.99
CA LYS A 58 -3.62 -5.59 -20.99
C LYS A 58 -3.77 -5.06 -19.56
N GLN A 59 -3.11 -3.94 -19.24
CA GLN A 59 -3.20 -3.32 -17.91
C GLN A 59 -4.61 -2.82 -17.57
N ALA A 60 -5.42 -2.44 -18.57
CA ALA A 60 -6.80 -2.05 -18.33
C ALA A 60 -7.64 -3.21 -17.76
N ASN A 61 -7.26 -4.47 -17.98
CA ASN A 61 -8.06 -5.61 -17.51
C ASN A 61 -7.68 -6.10 -16.11
N ASP A 62 -6.63 -5.55 -15.48
CA ASP A 62 -6.15 -5.97 -14.16
C ASP A 62 -6.37 -4.86 -13.11
N VAL A 63 -7.63 -4.68 -12.72
CA VAL A 63 -7.99 -3.71 -11.68
C VAL A 63 -7.54 -4.14 -10.30
N ASP A 64 -7.55 -5.44 -10.02
CA ASP A 64 -7.15 -5.93 -8.70
C ASP A 64 -5.65 -5.68 -8.48
N GLY A 65 -4.80 -5.94 -9.48
CA GLY A 65 -3.38 -5.60 -9.45
C GLY A 65 -3.14 -4.09 -9.34
N TYR A 66 -3.87 -3.29 -10.12
CA TYR A 66 -3.77 -1.82 -10.06
C TYR A 66 -4.12 -1.27 -8.67
N VAL A 67 -5.26 -1.68 -8.11
CA VAL A 67 -5.72 -1.22 -6.80
C VAL A 67 -4.78 -1.71 -5.70
N SER A 68 -4.27 -2.93 -5.79
CA SER A 68 -3.28 -3.46 -4.84
C SER A 68 -1.99 -2.62 -4.83
N GLY A 69 -1.46 -2.30 -6.00
CA GLY A 69 -0.29 -1.42 -6.13
C GLY A 69 -0.55 -0.03 -5.51
N LYS A 70 -1.73 0.54 -5.77
CA LYS A 70 -2.13 1.84 -5.18
C LYS A 70 -2.33 1.78 -3.67
N ALA A 71 -2.84 0.68 -3.14
CA ALA A 71 -2.97 0.49 -1.70
C ALA A 71 -1.59 0.48 -1.02
N ILE A 72 -0.62 -0.20 -1.62
CA ILE A 72 0.76 -0.24 -1.11
C ILE A 72 1.48 1.10 -1.25
N ASP A 73 1.29 1.81 -2.36
CA ASP A 73 1.76 3.20 -2.49
C ASP A 73 1.21 4.08 -1.36
N GLY A 74 -0.09 3.95 -1.08
CA GLY A 74 -0.76 4.67 0.01
C GLY A 74 -0.18 4.33 1.38
N LEU A 75 0.06 3.04 1.64
CA LEU A 75 0.69 2.58 2.88
C LEU A 75 2.07 3.22 3.07
N PHE A 76 2.93 3.18 2.07
CA PHE A 76 4.26 3.80 2.16
C PHE A 76 4.19 5.32 2.30
N LYS A 77 3.21 5.98 1.68
CA LYS A 77 2.98 7.41 1.89
C LYS A 77 2.64 7.74 3.34
N MET A 78 1.80 6.93 3.99
CA MET A 78 1.46 7.11 5.40
C MET A 78 2.66 6.83 6.32
N ILE A 79 3.45 5.80 6.03
CA ILE A 79 4.68 5.50 6.77
C ILE A 79 5.69 6.65 6.63
N ALA A 80 5.88 7.20 5.43
CA ALA A 80 6.77 8.34 5.21
C ALA A 80 6.33 9.58 5.98
N ALA A 81 5.01 9.85 6.03
CA ALA A 81 4.46 10.95 6.82
C ALA A 81 4.73 10.74 8.32
N GLU A 82 4.55 9.51 8.81
CA GLU A 82 4.82 9.15 10.20
C GLU A 82 6.32 9.24 10.54
N GLU A 83 7.20 8.74 9.67
CA GLU A 83 8.66 8.87 9.81
C GLU A 83 9.08 10.33 9.91
N LYS A 84 8.56 11.20 9.03
CA LYS A 84 8.86 12.63 9.06
C LYS A 84 8.50 13.25 10.40
N LEU A 85 7.32 12.91 10.93
CA LEU A 85 6.88 13.41 12.23
C LEU A 85 7.77 12.90 13.37
N ILE A 86 8.20 11.63 13.33
CA ILE A 86 9.16 11.05 14.30
C ILE A 86 10.52 11.76 14.21
N ARG A 87 10.99 12.13 13.02
CA ARG A 87 12.26 12.86 12.86
C ARG A 87 12.19 14.29 13.37
N GLN A 88 11.04 14.94 13.24
CA GLN A 88 10.80 16.29 13.73
C GLN A 88 10.67 16.34 15.25
N ASP A 89 10.01 15.35 15.84
CA ASP A 89 9.86 15.24 17.29
C ASP A 89 10.05 13.78 17.77
N PRO A 90 11.32 13.35 17.94
CA PRO A 90 11.64 11.99 18.36
C PRO A 90 11.17 11.67 19.78
N LEU A 91 11.07 12.69 20.64
CA LEU A 91 10.79 12.53 22.06
C LEU A 91 9.28 12.43 22.34
N ALA A 92 8.42 13.03 21.51
CA ALA A 92 6.97 12.98 21.71
C ALA A 92 6.29 11.67 21.29
N ARG A 93 6.94 10.81 20.48
CA ARG A 93 6.31 9.59 19.93
C ARG A 93 6.91 8.27 20.42
N GLY A 94 7.92 8.33 21.27
CA GLY A 94 8.66 7.16 21.72
C GLY A 94 7.87 6.16 22.57
N THR A 95 6.70 6.52 23.11
CA THR A 95 6.02 5.67 24.08
C THR A 95 4.92 4.83 23.46
N ASP A 96 3.90 5.39 22.82
CA ASP A 96 2.64 4.63 22.73
C ASP A 96 2.57 3.71 21.51
N LEU A 97 2.98 4.19 20.32
CA LEU A 97 3.02 3.36 19.11
C LEU A 97 4.13 2.31 19.18
N LEU A 98 5.32 2.70 19.65
CA LEU A 98 6.43 1.78 19.84
C LEU A 98 6.14 0.74 20.93
N LYS A 99 5.53 1.11 22.07
CA LYS A 99 5.05 0.12 23.06
C LYS A 99 3.99 -0.82 22.47
N LYS A 100 3.10 -0.33 21.61
CA LYS A 100 2.03 -1.17 21.05
C LYS A 100 2.56 -2.18 20.03
N VAL A 101 3.53 -1.80 19.21
CA VAL A 101 4.10 -2.66 18.15
C VAL A 101 5.21 -3.58 18.68
N PHE A 102 6.06 -3.08 19.59
CA PHE A 102 7.18 -3.84 20.13
C PHE A 102 6.93 -4.44 21.53
N GLY A 103 5.94 -3.94 22.27
CA GLY A 103 5.55 -4.53 23.56
C GLY A 103 4.84 -5.88 23.41
N SER A 104 4.25 -6.18 22.25
CA SER A 104 3.72 -7.51 21.93
C SER A 104 4.80 -8.54 21.58
N LEU A 105 6.06 -8.12 21.38
CA LEU A 105 7.19 -9.00 21.11
C LEU A 105 7.98 -9.39 22.39
N GLN A 106 7.62 -8.82 23.55
CA GLN A 106 8.25 -9.09 24.85
C GLN A 106 7.46 -10.06 25.74
N LYS A 107 6.45 -10.77 25.20
CA LYS A 107 5.73 -11.83 25.90
C LYS A 107 5.90 -13.17 25.19
#